data_AF-A0A352KTI8-F1
#
_entry.id   AF-A0A352KTI8-F1
#
_cell.length_a   1.000
_cell.length_b   1.000
_cell.length_c   1.000
_cell.angle_alpha   90.00
_cell.angle_beta   90.00
_cell.angle_gamma   90.00
#
_symmetry.space_group_name_H-M   'P 1'
#
loop_
_entity.id
_entity.type
_entity.pdbx_description
1 polymer ?
#
loop_
_entity_poly.entity_id
_entity_poly.type
_entity_poly.pdbx_seq_one_letter_code
_entity_poly.pdbx_strand_id
1 'polypeptide(L)'
;MLEFGMPMGPFELGDQVGIDILYHVQKNILSDVFSAGMLEEMIKANLLGKKTGKGFYDWSGKEKKRNPAIDSILSALPLDSKQNMSEERVVKFLSSIMKEAARKITESGVASEDDVDIAMIFGTGYPPFRGSLFSHE
;
A
#
# COMPACT_ATOMS: atom_id res chain seq x y z
N MET A 1 -7.66 -3.07 -6.56
CA MET A 1 -7.46 -1.65 -6.17
C MET A 1 -7.77 -0.67 -7.30
N LEU A 2 -7.31 -0.92 -8.53
CA LEU A 2 -7.71 -0.09 -9.67
C LEU A 2 -9.19 -0.26 -10.01
N GLU A 3 -9.70 -1.50 -9.98
CA GLU A 3 -11.15 -1.77 -10.10
C GLU A 3 -11.95 -1.20 -8.93
N PHE A 4 -11.30 -1.01 -7.78
CA PHE A 4 -11.90 -0.30 -6.65
C PHE A 4 -12.08 1.21 -6.96
N GLY A 5 -11.32 1.77 -7.90
CA GLY A 5 -11.38 3.18 -8.29
C GLY A 5 -10.22 4.03 -7.76
N MET A 6 -9.22 3.43 -7.11
CA MET A 6 -8.02 4.14 -6.71
C MET A 6 -7.22 4.56 -7.96
N PRO A 7 -6.51 5.70 -7.92
CA PRO A 7 -5.70 6.15 -9.06
C PRO A 7 -4.51 5.23 -9.37
N MET A 8 -4.08 4.44 -8.38
CA MET A 8 -2.86 3.62 -8.46
C MET A 8 -2.97 2.36 -7.60
N GLY A 9 -2.33 1.27 -8.04
CA GLY A 9 -2.19 0.05 -7.24
C GLY A 9 -1.15 0.21 -6.12
N PRO A 10 -1.21 -0.60 -5.05
CA PRO A 10 -0.35 -0.43 -3.87
C PRO A 10 1.14 -0.60 -4.17
N PHE A 11 1.51 -1.56 -5.03
CA PHE A 11 2.91 -1.77 -5.43
C PHE A 11 3.46 -0.62 -6.27
N GLU A 12 2.63 -0.08 -7.16
CA GLU A 12 3.03 1.05 -7.99
C GLU A 12 3.17 2.31 -7.15
N LEU A 13 2.24 2.54 -6.21
CA LEU A 13 2.31 3.63 -5.26
C LEU A 13 3.59 3.52 -4.40
N GLY A 14 3.92 2.32 -3.93
CA GLY A 14 5.14 2.08 -3.20
C GLY A 14 6.40 2.42 -4.00
N ASP A 15 6.42 2.10 -5.29
CA ASP A 15 7.51 2.49 -6.18
C ASP A 15 7.59 4.01 -6.44
N GLN A 16 6.45 4.72 -6.45
CA GLN A 16 6.45 6.19 -6.57
C GLN A 16 6.95 6.87 -5.29
N VAL A 17 6.51 6.39 -4.13
CA VAL A 17 6.90 6.94 -2.81
C VAL A 17 8.36 6.61 -2.48
N GLY A 18 8.78 5.39 -2.76
CA GLY A 18 10.10 4.86 -2.44
C GLY A 18 10.04 3.76 -1.38
N ILE A 19 10.64 2.61 -1.70
CA ILE A 19 10.60 1.41 -0.84
C ILE A 19 11.34 1.61 0.48
N ASP A 20 12.39 2.43 0.48
CA ASP A 20 13.12 2.83 1.69
C ASP A 20 12.30 3.70 2.63
N ILE A 21 11.45 4.59 2.08
CA ILE A 21 10.51 5.37 2.89
C ILE A 21 9.47 4.45 3.52
N LEU A 22 8.94 3.50 2.75
CA LEU A 22 8.01 2.50 3.28
C LEU A 22 8.64 1.66 4.39
N TYR A 23 9.88 1.21 4.20
CA TYR A 23 10.63 0.48 5.22
C TYR A 23 10.86 1.33 6.47
N HIS A 24 11.20 2.61 6.31
CA HIS A 24 11.37 3.51 7.44
C HIS A 24 10.06 3.69 8.24
N VAL A 25 8.92 3.86 7.56
CA VAL A 25 7.60 3.94 8.22
C VAL A 25 7.29 2.62 8.92
N GLN A 26 7.49 1.48 8.26
CA GLN A 26 7.25 0.18 8.88
C GLN A 26 8.11 0.02 10.14
N LYS A 27 9.40 0.29 10.07
CA LYS A 27 10.35 0.01 11.16
C LYS A 27 10.12 0.88 12.40
N ASN A 28 9.68 2.12 12.20
CA ASN A 28 9.53 3.09 13.30
C ASN A 28 8.10 3.22 13.82
N ILE A 29 7.09 2.86 13.02
CA ILE A 29 5.67 3.09 13.36
C ILE A 29 4.90 1.77 13.44
N LEU A 30 5.24 0.77 12.63
CA LEU A 30 4.45 -0.46 12.45
C LEU A 30 5.22 -1.74 12.78
N SER A 31 6.34 -1.64 13.52
CA SER A 31 7.22 -2.77 13.83
C SER A 31 6.51 -3.93 14.51
N ASP A 32 5.51 -3.59 15.33
CA ASP A 32 4.79 -4.55 16.16
C ASP A 32 3.58 -5.15 15.43
N VAL A 33 3.24 -4.61 14.25
CA VAL A 33 2.02 -4.97 13.51
C VAL A 33 2.34 -5.75 12.23
N PHE A 34 3.39 -5.36 11.51
CA PHE A 34 3.76 -5.97 10.22
C PHE A 34 5.25 -6.28 10.16
N SER A 35 5.65 -7.37 9.50
CA SER A 35 7.06 -7.63 9.20
C SER A 35 7.52 -6.86 7.96
N ALA A 36 8.78 -6.40 7.93
CA ALA A 36 9.38 -5.74 6.77
C ALA A 36 10.27 -6.64 5.90
N GLY A 37 10.23 -7.97 6.05
CA GLY A 37 11.19 -8.87 5.40
C GLY A 37 11.35 -8.62 3.89
N MET A 38 10.25 -8.45 3.16
CA MET A 38 10.29 -8.14 1.73
C MET A 38 10.92 -6.76 1.42
N LEU A 39 10.53 -5.73 2.18
CA LEU A 39 11.03 -4.36 1.97
C LEU A 39 12.54 -4.29 2.27
N GLU A 40 13.01 -5.01 3.28
CA GLU A 40 14.43 -5.08 3.62
C GLU A 40 15.26 -5.72 2.50
N GLU A 41 14.81 -6.85 1.96
CA GLU A 41 15.48 -7.53 0.85
C GLU A 41 15.48 -6.67 -0.44
N MET A 42 14.38 -5.95 -0.70
CA MET A 42 14.34 -5.00 -1.81
C MET A 42 15.36 -3.86 -1.65
N ILE A 43 15.53 -3.32 -0.44
CA ILE A 43 16.53 -2.27 -0.16
C ILE A 43 17.94 -2.81 -0.34
N LYS A 44 18.25 -4.00 0.19
CA LYS A 44 19.56 -4.65 -0.01
C LYS A 44 19.90 -4.83 -1.49
N ALA A 45 18.89 -5.09 -2.32
CA ALA A 45 19.02 -5.22 -3.78
C ALA A 45 18.96 -3.88 -4.54
N ASN A 46 18.92 -2.73 -3.85
CA ASN A 46 18.77 -1.39 -4.43
C ASN A 46 17.50 -1.22 -5.31
N LEU A 47 16.44 -1.96 -4.96
CA LEU A 47 15.13 -1.89 -5.61
C LEU A 47 14.24 -0.86 -4.90
N LEU A 48 14.59 0.43 -5.04
CA LEU A 48 13.95 1.51 -4.30
C LEU A 48 12.75 2.16 -5.00
N GLY A 49 12.32 1.61 -6.13
CA GLY A 49 11.20 2.14 -6.93
C GLY A 49 11.66 3.02 -8.07
N LYS A 50 10.82 4.01 -8.43
CA LYS A 50 11.04 4.85 -9.62
C LYS A 50 12.32 5.68 -9.53
N LYS A 51 12.73 6.07 -8.33
CA LYS A 51 13.95 6.88 -8.11
C LYS A 51 15.26 6.17 -8.48
N THR A 52 15.28 4.83 -8.40
CA THR A 52 16.43 4.00 -8.85
C THR A 52 16.14 3.30 -10.18
N GLY A 53 15.01 3.60 -10.81
CA GLY A 53 14.55 2.95 -12.03
C GLY A 53 14.04 1.52 -11.83
N LYS A 54 14.10 0.95 -10.63
CA LYS A 54 13.66 -0.43 -10.34
C LYS A 54 13.12 -0.55 -8.91
N GLY A 55 11.97 -1.19 -8.77
CA GLY A 55 11.32 -1.56 -7.51
C GLY A 55 10.49 -2.83 -7.71
N PHE A 56 9.21 -2.79 -7.37
CA PHE A 56 8.25 -3.82 -7.80
C PHE A 56 8.13 -3.91 -9.33
N TYR A 57 8.28 -2.75 -9.98
CA TYR A 57 8.32 -2.63 -11.42
C TYR A 57 9.70 -2.17 -11.89
N ASP A 58 10.05 -2.54 -13.12
CA ASP A 58 11.13 -1.94 -13.88
C ASP A 58 10.60 -0.67 -14.55
N TRP A 59 11.22 0.46 -14.22
CA TRP A 59 10.90 1.81 -14.68
C TRP A 59 11.95 2.35 -15.66
N SER A 60 12.92 1.54 -16.10
CA SER A 60 13.98 2.00 -16.99
C SER A 60 13.50 2.27 -18.43
N GLY A 61 12.35 1.70 -18.80
CA GLY A 61 11.71 1.87 -20.11
C GLY A 61 10.62 2.93 -20.13
N LYS A 62 10.03 3.15 -21.31
CA LYS A 62 8.83 4.00 -21.47
C LYS A 62 7.60 3.41 -20.77
N GLU A 63 7.53 2.09 -20.71
CA GLU A 63 6.46 1.35 -20.06
C GLU A 63 7.00 0.67 -18.80
N LYS A 64 6.26 0.79 -17.69
CA LYS A 64 6.55 0.01 -16.48
C LYS A 64 6.28 -1.47 -16.75
N LYS A 65 7.20 -2.34 -16.34
CA LYS A 65 7.05 -3.80 -16.45
C LYS A 65 7.26 -4.43 -15.09
N ARG A 66 6.64 -5.59 -14.83
CA ARG A 66 6.92 -6.32 -13.59
C ARG A 66 8.41 -6.63 -13.50
N ASN A 67 9.04 -6.35 -12.36
CA ASN A 67 10.46 -6.65 -12.16
C ASN A 67 10.65 -8.14 -11.83
N PRO A 68 11.40 -8.93 -12.65
CA PRO A 68 11.62 -10.35 -12.40
C PRO A 68 12.38 -10.64 -11.08
N ALA A 69 13.16 -9.68 -10.57
CA ALA A 69 13.89 -9.86 -9.31
C ALA A 69 12.96 -10.07 -8.10
N ILE A 70 11.69 -9.66 -8.21
CA ILE A 70 10.68 -9.87 -7.17
C ILE A 70 10.40 -11.36 -6.95
N ASP A 71 10.47 -12.19 -7.98
CA ASP A 71 10.27 -13.64 -7.85
C ASP A 71 11.30 -14.29 -6.93
N SER A 72 12.57 -13.86 -7.06
CA SER A 72 13.66 -14.34 -6.21
C SER A 72 13.48 -13.90 -4.76
N ILE A 73 13.04 -12.67 -4.53
CA ILE A 73 12.76 -12.16 -3.18
C ILE A 73 11.59 -12.93 -2.55
N LEU A 74 10.49 -13.11 -3.28
CA LEU A 74 9.33 -13.86 -2.78
C LEU A 74 9.67 -15.31 -2.42
N SER A 75 10.54 -15.95 -3.20
CA SER A 75 10.98 -17.33 -2.95
C SER A 75 11.85 -17.47 -1.70
N ALA A 76 12.51 -16.40 -1.27
CA ALA A 76 13.37 -16.38 -0.08
C ALA A 76 12.59 -16.11 1.22
N LEU A 77 11.34 -15.64 1.14
CA LEU A 77 10.52 -15.31 2.29
C LEU A 77 9.69 -16.54 2.73
N PRO A 78 9.41 -16.69 4.04
CA PRO A 78 8.60 -17.79 4.57
C PRO A 78 7.09 -17.52 4.32
N LEU A 79 6.71 -17.39 3.05
CA LEU A 79 5.33 -17.13 2.63
C LEU A 79 4.61 -18.45 2.36
N ASP A 80 3.37 -18.56 2.85
CA ASP A 80 2.47 -19.65 2.45
C ASP A 80 1.88 -19.35 1.07
N SER A 81 2.48 -19.91 0.02
CA SER A 81 2.07 -19.72 -1.37
C SER A 81 0.71 -20.33 -1.73
N LYS A 82 0.05 -21.03 -0.80
CA LYS A 82 -1.29 -21.61 -1.00
C LYS A 82 -2.44 -20.63 -0.79
N GLN A 83 -2.17 -19.43 -0.26
CA GLN A 83 -3.23 -18.44 -0.03
C GLN A 83 -3.50 -17.63 -1.29
N ASN A 84 -4.44 -18.09 -2.09
CA ASN A 84 -5.00 -17.27 -3.16
C ASN A 84 -6.09 -16.35 -2.58
N MET A 85 -5.83 -15.05 -2.51
CA MET A 85 -6.82 -14.05 -2.08
C MET A 85 -7.48 -13.45 -3.31
N SER A 86 -8.81 -13.39 -3.34
CA SER A 86 -9.51 -12.63 -4.37
C SER A 86 -9.22 -11.14 -4.23
N GLU A 87 -9.27 -10.41 -5.34
CA GLU A 87 -9.12 -8.95 -5.32
C GLU A 87 -10.10 -8.28 -4.35
N GLU A 88 -11.35 -8.75 -4.33
CA GLU A 88 -12.38 -8.30 -3.40
C GLU A 88 -11.95 -8.46 -1.93
N ARG A 89 -11.32 -9.60 -1.59
CA ARG A 89 -10.85 -9.87 -0.23
C ARG A 89 -9.70 -8.93 0.15
N VAL A 90 -8.78 -8.67 -0.78
CA VAL A 90 -7.69 -7.71 -0.58
C VAL A 90 -8.24 -6.31 -0.36
N VAL A 91 -9.17 -5.87 -1.21
CA VAL A 91 -9.84 -4.58 -1.08
C VAL A 91 -10.56 -4.47 0.27
N LYS A 92 -11.36 -5.47 0.64
CA LYS A 92 -12.09 -5.47 1.91
C LYS A 92 -11.15 -5.39 3.11
N PHE A 93 -10.04 -6.13 3.08
CA PHE A 93 -9.02 -6.09 4.13
C PHE A 93 -8.39 -4.70 4.25
N LEU A 94 -7.94 -4.11 3.14
CA LEU A 94 -7.34 -2.77 3.16
C LEU A 94 -8.34 -1.70 3.60
N SER A 95 -9.57 -1.76 3.12
CA SER A 95 -10.65 -0.85 3.55
C SER A 95 -10.96 -0.98 5.03
N SER A 96 -10.91 -2.18 5.59
CA SER A 96 -11.11 -2.39 7.03
C SER A 96 -10.03 -1.71 7.87
N ILE A 97 -8.77 -1.75 7.45
CA ILE A 97 -7.67 -1.07 8.15
C ILE A 97 -7.85 0.45 8.10
N MET A 98 -8.19 0.99 6.92
CA MET A 98 -8.42 2.43 6.75
C MET A 98 -9.60 2.91 7.61
N LYS A 99 -10.71 2.17 7.63
CA LYS A 99 -11.90 2.48 8.44
C LYS A 99 -11.60 2.48 9.93
N GLU A 100 -10.86 1.48 10.42
CA GLU A 100 -10.48 1.41 11.84
C GLU A 100 -9.59 2.59 12.25
N ALA A 101 -8.63 2.98 11.39
CA ALA A 101 -7.81 4.16 11.63
C ALA A 101 -8.65 5.45 11.65
N ALA A 102 -9.55 5.61 10.67
CA ALA A 102 -10.46 6.74 10.58
C ALA A 102 -11.36 6.87 11.82
N ARG A 103 -11.92 5.75 12.29
CA ARG A 103 -12.75 5.70 13.49
C ARG A 103 -11.98 6.14 14.75
N LYS A 104 -10.73 5.72 14.91
CA LYS A 104 -9.91 6.15 16.06
C LYS A 104 -9.64 7.66 16.04
N ILE A 105 -9.44 8.25 14.86
CA ILE A 105 -9.25 9.69 14.71
C ILE A 105 -10.51 10.43 15.14
N THR A 106 -11.68 9.99 14.70
CA THR A 106 -12.95 10.65 15.05
C THR A 106 -13.33 10.45 16.52
N GLU A 107 -13.15 9.24 17.07
CA GLU A 107 -13.39 8.95 18.49
C GLU A 107 -12.47 9.75 19.42
N SER A 108 -11.25 10.07 18.99
CA SER A 108 -10.33 10.92 19.75
C SER A 108 -10.72 12.40 19.76
N GLY A 109 -11.69 12.82 18.94
CA GLY A 109 -12.11 14.21 18.78
C GLY A 109 -11.13 15.09 18.01
N VAL A 110 -10.10 14.50 17.38
CA VAL A 110 -9.08 15.22 16.60
C VAL A 110 -9.66 15.79 15.30
N ALA A 111 -10.60 15.09 14.68
CA ALA A 111 -11.25 15.51 13.44
C ALA A 111 -12.68 14.93 13.35
N SER A 112 -13.55 15.57 12.59
CA SER A 112 -14.88 15.03 12.26
C SER A 112 -14.81 13.97 11.15
N GLU A 113 -15.89 13.22 10.93
CA GLU A 113 -15.98 12.28 9.81
C GLU A 113 -15.81 12.99 8.46
N ASP A 114 -16.42 14.17 8.30
CA ASP A 114 -16.30 15.00 7.09
C ASP A 114 -14.85 15.43 6.83
N ASP A 115 -14.12 15.84 7.88
CA ASP A 115 -12.71 16.22 7.76
C ASP A 115 -11.86 15.04 7.27
N VAL A 116 -12.11 13.84 7.80
CA VAL A 116 -11.40 12.62 7.42
C VAL A 116 -11.73 12.23 5.99
N ASP A 117 -12.99 12.32 5.56
CA ASP A 117 -13.39 12.01 4.18
C ASP A 117 -12.73 12.94 3.16
N ILE A 118 -12.73 14.26 3.44
CA ILE A 118 -12.04 15.25 2.63
C ILE A 118 -10.54 14.91 2.55
N ALA A 119 -9.91 14.61 3.69
CA ALA A 119 -8.50 14.25 3.75
C ALA A 119 -8.19 12.97 2.94
N MET A 120 -9.08 11.97 2.97
CA MET A 120 -8.89 10.71 2.25
C MET A 120 -9.06 10.88 0.74
N ILE A 121 -10.08 11.63 0.31
CA ILE A 121 -10.32 11.93 -1.11
C ILE A 121 -9.14 12.73 -1.69
N PHE A 122 -8.79 13.85 -1.07
CA PHE A 122 -7.77 14.75 -1.63
C PHE A 122 -6.34 14.35 -1.30
N GLY A 123 -6.11 13.64 -0.19
CA GLY A 123 -4.78 13.20 0.22
C GLY A 123 -4.37 11.87 -0.39
N THR A 124 -5.24 10.85 -0.31
CA THR A 124 -4.91 9.48 -0.76
C THR A 124 -5.48 9.12 -2.13
N GLY A 125 -6.41 9.93 -2.65
CA GLY A 125 -7.15 9.62 -3.87
C GLY A 125 -8.26 8.60 -3.67
N TYR A 126 -8.87 8.54 -2.48
CA TYR A 126 -10.00 7.63 -2.23
C TYR A 126 -11.15 7.94 -3.19
N PRO A 127 -11.85 6.94 -3.77
CA PRO A 127 -12.72 7.16 -4.93
C PRO A 127 -14.01 7.90 -4.51
N PRO A 128 -14.25 9.16 -4.95
CA PRO A 128 -15.37 9.96 -4.45
C PRO A 128 -16.74 9.38 -4.77
N PHE A 129 -16.86 8.63 -5.88
CA PHE A 129 -18.12 8.00 -6.30
C PHE A 129 -18.52 6.81 -5.41
N ARG A 130 -17.66 6.37 -4.48
CA ARG A 130 -17.99 5.37 -3.44
C ARG A 130 -18.50 6.01 -2.15
N GLY A 131 -18.72 7.32 -2.14
CA GLY A 131 -19.17 8.05 -0.96
C GLY A 131 -18.07 8.22 0.08
N SER A 132 -18.48 8.30 1.34
CA SER A 132 -17.62 8.42 2.53
C SER A 132 -16.77 7.16 2.74
N LEU A 133 -15.58 7.32 3.34
CA LEU A 133 -14.79 6.21 3.87
C LEU A 133 -15.59 5.42 4.92
N PHE A 134 -16.50 6.06 5.64
CA PHE A 134 -17.37 5.44 6.64
C PHE A 134 -18.58 4.74 6.04
N SER A 135 -18.96 5.04 4.79
CA SER A 135 -20.02 4.32 4.11
C SER A 135 -19.61 2.90 3.69
N HIS A 136 -20.59 1.98 3.68
CA HIS A 136 -20.54 0.55 3.34
C HIS A 136 -20.09 -0.42 4.46
N GLU A 137 -20.90 -1.46 4.70
CA GLU A 137 -20.51 -2.79 5.21
C GLU A 137 -20.39 -3.78 4.05
#